data_AF-A0A932G083-F1
#
_entry.id   AF-A0A932G083-F1
#
_cell.length_a   1.000
_cell.length_b   1.000
_cell.length_c   1.000
_cell.angle_alpha   90.00
_cell.angle_beta   90.00
_cell.angle_gamma   90.00
#
_symmetry.space_group_name_H-M   'P 1'
#
loop_
_entity.id
_entity.type
_entity.pdbx_description
1 polymer ?
#
loop_
_entity_poly.entity_id
_entity_poly.type
_entity_poly.pdbx_seq_one_letter_code
_entity_poly.pdbx_strand_id
1 'polypeptide(L)'
;MRVRVLVAACTAALVAGLAALPDTRAYPPAVGIVGPSRDCLACHTQSGSWGDQRHTIIDLLDANTRASLRQRDGSFLIQVARGERRTIVTVIGRAAGDRSPPPERNAWHYVDPTQLATSSISRFAPGWDVSLPMSCRLVGDSVPEYVGARVTSLPMTVRPGDAARDATIELQVMLTAGQSVKGSAIEGMRSSYHVRHVRLRVVDPPTTPIPAAPPVPAPPRPGRRP
;
A
#
# COMPACT_ATOMS: atom_id res chain seq x y z
N MET A 1 9.15 -19.16 60.17
CA MET A 1 8.62 -19.99 59.05
C MET A 1 7.69 -19.22 58.08
N ARG A 2 6.98 -18.15 58.50
CA ARG A 2 6.03 -17.41 57.64
C ARG A 2 6.66 -16.45 56.60
N VAL A 3 7.89 -15.98 56.83
CA VAL A 3 8.57 -15.03 55.91
C VAL A 3 9.07 -15.70 54.62
N ARG A 4 9.47 -16.98 54.67
CA ARG A 4 9.98 -17.71 53.49
C ARG A 4 8.89 -18.05 52.48
N VAL A 5 7.64 -18.18 52.93
CA VAL A 5 6.48 -18.48 52.06
C VAL A 5 6.04 -17.25 51.27
N LEU A 6 6.13 -16.04 51.86
CA LEU A 6 5.78 -14.80 51.17
C LEU A 6 6.77 -14.43 50.06
N VAL A 7 8.08 -14.68 50.27
CA VAL A 7 9.10 -14.38 49.26
C VAL A 7 8.95 -15.29 48.04
N ALA A 8 8.70 -16.58 48.23
CA ALA A 8 8.52 -17.54 47.13
C ALA A 8 7.32 -17.20 46.23
N ALA A 9 6.19 -16.80 46.83
CA ALA A 9 4.97 -16.43 46.09
C ALA A 9 5.16 -15.16 45.23
N CYS A 10 5.94 -14.19 45.69
CA CYS A 10 6.24 -12.97 44.91
C CYS A 10 7.15 -13.27 43.70
N THR A 11 8.14 -14.17 43.84
CA THR A 11 9.00 -14.58 42.71
C THR A 11 8.23 -15.32 41.61
N ALA A 12 7.28 -16.19 41.97
CA ALA A 12 6.48 -16.92 40.99
C ALA A 12 5.54 -16.00 40.18
N ALA A 13 4.94 -15.00 40.83
CA ALA A 13 4.12 -14.00 40.16
C ALA A 13 4.93 -13.09 39.22
N LEU A 14 6.18 -12.76 39.59
CA LEU A 14 7.07 -11.96 38.74
C LEU A 14 7.52 -12.72 37.48
N VAL A 15 7.84 -14.02 37.60
CA VAL A 15 8.24 -14.87 36.47
C VAL A 15 7.06 -15.14 35.53
N ALA A 16 5.84 -15.34 36.07
CA ALA A 16 4.64 -15.49 35.25
C ALA A 16 4.25 -14.18 34.53
N GLY A 17 4.47 -13.02 35.16
CA GLY A 17 4.24 -11.71 34.54
C GLY A 17 5.20 -11.37 33.40
N LEU A 18 6.47 -11.80 33.49
CA LEU A 18 7.49 -11.58 32.45
C LEU A 18 7.25 -12.42 31.19
N ALA A 19 6.62 -13.60 31.31
CA ALA A 19 6.27 -14.45 30.17
C ALA A 19 5.05 -13.95 29.36
N ALA A 20 4.34 -12.95 29.87
CA ALA A 20 3.16 -12.35 29.23
C ALA A 20 3.45 -11.00 28.55
N LEU A 21 4.73 -10.64 28.38
CA LEU A 21 5.07 -9.47 27.58
C LEU A 21 4.67 -9.73 26.12
N PRO A 22 3.84 -8.87 25.51
CA PRO A 22 3.55 -9.01 24.10
C PRO A 22 4.86 -8.92 23.31
N ASP A 23 5.05 -9.82 22.35
CA ASP A 23 6.13 -9.74 21.37
C ASP A 23 6.05 -8.37 20.69
N THR A 24 6.81 -7.40 21.21
CA THR A 24 6.96 -6.08 20.61
C THR A 24 7.87 -6.25 19.40
N ARG A 25 7.26 -6.71 18.30
CA ARG A 25 7.93 -6.77 17.00
C ARG A 25 8.14 -5.36 16.50
N ALA A 26 9.22 -4.72 16.97
CA ALA A 26 9.63 -3.39 16.58
C ALA A 26 9.52 -3.26 15.07
N TYR A 27 8.69 -2.32 14.64
CA TYR A 27 8.55 -1.98 13.23
C TYR A 27 9.89 -1.39 12.80
N PRO A 28 10.70 -2.08 11.98
CA PRO A 28 11.87 -1.40 11.44
C PRO A 28 11.33 -0.16 10.71
N PRO A 29 11.96 1.01 10.86
CA PRO A 29 11.51 2.22 10.18
C PRO A 29 11.31 1.88 8.71
N ALA A 30 10.21 2.35 8.12
CA ALA A 30 9.95 2.16 6.71
C ALA A 30 11.19 2.63 5.95
N VAL A 31 11.99 1.67 5.47
CA VAL A 31 13.18 1.99 4.67
C VAL A 31 12.62 2.31 3.30
N GLY A 32 12.14 3.55 3.15
CA GLY A 32 11.77 4.09 1.86
C GLY A 32 12.98 4.03 0.96
N ILE A 33 12.76 3.73 -0.31
CA ILE A 33 13.73 3.98 -1.36
C ILE A 33 13.84 5.51 -1.50
N VAL A 34 14.54 6.14 -0.57
CA VAL A 34 14.92 7.56 -0.60
C VAL A 34 16.21 7.78 -1.38
N GLY A 35 16.95 6.69 -1.67
CA GLY A 35 18.11 6.68 -2.56
C GLY A 35 17.76 6.40 -4.03
N PRO A 36 18.77 6.26 -4.90
CA PRO A 36 18.60 5.96 -6.33
C PRO A 36 18.32 4.48 -6.61
N SER A 37 18.22 3.64 -5.59
CA SER A 37 17.95 2.21 -5.74
C SER A 37 16.65 2.01 -6.53
N ARG A 38 16.67 1.12 -7.53
CA ARG A 38 15.50 0.85 -8.36
C ARG A 38 14.37 0.15 -7.59
N ASP A 39 14.77 -0.72 -6.67
CA ASP A 39 13.87 -1.63 -5.98
C ASP A 39 14.46 -2.10 -4.63
N CYS A 40 13.69 -2.89 -3.91
CA CYS A 40 14.08 -3.46 -2.62
C CYS A 40 15.19 -4.51 -2.74
N LEU A 41 15.45 -5.08 -3.93
CA LEU A 41 16.50 -6.09 -4.11
C LEU A 41 17.90 -5.50 -4.00
N ALA A 42 18.04 -4.17 -4.08
CA ALA A 42 19.28 -3.48 -3.76
C ALA A 42 19.77 -3.78 -2.32
N CYS A 43 18.86 -4.07 -1.39
CA CYS A 43 19.18 -4.32 0.02
C CYS A 43 18.67 -5.67 0.56
N HIS A 44 17.86 -6.41 -0.21
CA HIS A 44 17.21 -7.64 0.22
C HIS A 44 17.47 -8.80 -0.75
N THR A 45 17.84 -9.95 -0.21
CA THR A 45 18.02 -11.19 -0.99
C THR A 45 16.71 -11.94 -1.17
N GLN A 46 16.52 -12.63 -2.30
CA GLN A 46 15.37 -13.53 -2.49
C GLN A 46 15.60 -14.88 -1.78
N SER A 47 15.51 -14.88 -0.45
CA SER A 47 15.76 -16.03 0.43
C SER A 47 14.49 -16.60 1.09
N GLY A 48 13.34 -15.96 0.90
CA GLY A 48 12.05 -16.39 1.43
C GLY A 48 11.40 -17.49 0.58
N SER A 49 10.58 -18.32 1.22
CA SER A 49 9.86 -19.43 0.58
C SER A 49 8.61 -18.99 -0.21
N TRP A 50 8.38 -17.68 -0.37
CA TRP A 50 7.15 -17.14 -0.95
C TRP A 50 7.27 -16.80 -2.44
N GLY A 51 8.21 -17.44 -3.16
CA GLY A 51 8.39 -17.23 -4.60
C GLY A 51 7.24 -17.78 -5.46
N ASP A 52 6.39 -18.65 -4.91
CA ASP A 52 5.27 -19.24 -5.62
C ASP A 52 4.09 -18.26 -5.78
N GLN A 53 3.82 -17.90 -7.02
CA GLN A 53 2.76 -16.93 -7.32
C GLN A 53 1.36 -17.49 -7.14
N ARG A 54 1.19 -18.82 -7.02
CA ARG A 54 -0.12 -19.46 -6.89
C ARG A 54 -0.77 -19.22 -5.53
N HIS A 55 0.03 -19.20 -4.46
CA HIS A 55 -0.47 -18.96 -3.09
C HIS A 55 -0.20 -17.54 -2.60
N THR A 56 0.52 -16.73 -3.39
CA THR A 56 0.77 -15.33 -3.07
C THR A 56 -0.41 -14.46 -3.48
N ILE A 57 -1.03 -13.80 -2.51
CA ILE A 57 -2.06 -12.79 -2.73
C ILE A 57 -1.36 -11.44 -2.88
N ILE A 58 -1.51 -10.83 -4.05
CA ILE A 58 -1.25 -9.41 -4.30
C ILE A 58 -2.44 -8.93 -5.11
N ASP A 59 -3.28 -8.11 -4.51
CA ASP A 59 -4.52 -7.63 -5.14
C ASP A 59 -4.81 -6.18 -4.76
N LEU A 60 -5.54 -5.50 -5.64
CA LEU A 60 -6.04 -4.14 -5.45
C LEU A 60 -7.56 -4.20 -5.52
N LEU A 61 -8.22 -4.00 -4.38
CA LEU A 61 -9.68 -3.96 -4.33
C LEU A 61 -10.16 -2.52 -4.43
N ASP A 62 -11.26 -2.30 -5.13
CA ASP A 62 -12.00 -1.06 -5.00
C ASP A 62 -12.63 -0.98 -3.60
N ALA A 63 -12.43 0.11 -2.87
CA ALA A 63 -12.88 0.19 -1.48
C ALA A 63 -14.41 0.15 -1.33
N ASN A 64 -15.15 0.62 -2.33
CA ASN A 64 -16.61 0.71 -2.28
C ASN A 64 -17.26 -0.59 -2.74
N THR A 65 -16.83 -1.11 -3.89
CA THR A 65 -17.42 -2.30 -4.51
C THR A 65 -16.79 -3.60 -4.04
N ARG A 66 -15.63 -3.53 -3.38
CA ARG A 66 -14.82 -4.67 -2.95
C ARG A 66 -14.31 -5.56 -4.09
N ALA A 67 -14.56 -5.17 -5.34
CA ALA A 67 -14.15 -5.91 -6.51
C ALA A 67 -12.65 -5.75 -6.75
N SER A 68 -12.00 -6.84 -7.13
CA SER A 68 -10.61 -6.80 -7.60
C SER A 68 -10.51 -5.98 -8.88
N LEU A 69 -9.51 -5.11 -8.93
CA LEU A 69 -9.12 -4.31 -10.10
C LEU A 69 -8.18 -5.08 -11.04
N ARG A 70 -7.93 -6.37 -10.74
CA ARG A 70 -7.05 -7.22 -11.52
C ARG A 70 -7.64 -7.51 -12.90
N GLN A 71 -6.79 -7.40 -13.90
CA GLN A 71 -7.08 -7.66 -15.30
C GLN A 71 -6.73 -9.11 -15.65
N ARG A 72 -7.20 -9.59 -16.82
CA ARG A 72 -6.96 -10.97 -17.27
C ARG A 72 -5.48 -11.30 -17.46
N ASP A 73 -4.66 -10.32 -17.82
CA ASP A 73 -3.21 -10.44 -17.96
C ASP A 73 -2.44 -10.39 -16.62
N GLY A 74 -3.17 -10.23 -15.50
CA GLY A 74 -2.60 -10.15 -14.17
C GLY A 74 -2.11 -8.75 -13.77
N SER A 75 -2.24 -7.74 -14.63
CA SER A 75 -2.04 -6.34 -14.24
C SER A 75 -3.24 -5.81 -13.45
N PHE A 76 -3.17 -4.57 -12.98
CA PHE A 76 -4.30 -3.86 -12.39
C PHE A 76 -4.69 -2.66 -13.24
N LEU A 77 -5.96 -2.26 -13.21
CA LEU A 77 -6.44 -1.03 -13.83
C LEU A 77 -7.12 -0.15 -12.78
N ILE A 78 -6.55 1.04 -12.57
CA ILE A 78 -7.14 2.09 -11.75
C ILE A 78 -7.60 3.19 -12.69
N GLN A 79 -8.92 3.30 -12.85
CA GLN A 79 -9.54 4.32 -13.68
C GLN A 79 -10.25 5.34 -12.79
N VAL A 80 -9.95 6.62 -12.97
CA VAL A 80 -10.48 7.71 -12.14
C VAL A 80 -10.74 8.93 -12.99
N ALA A 81 -11.85 9.62 -12.74
CA ALA A 81 -12.15 10.86 -13.45
C ALA A 81 -11.25 11.99 -12.98
N ARG A 82 -10.89 12.92 -13.88
CA ARG A 82 -10.08 14.09 -13.51
C ARG A 82 -10.74 14.87 -12.36
N GLY A 83 -9.97 15.16 -11.32
CA GLY A 83 -10.44 15.83 -10.11
C GLY A 83 -11.13 14.91 -9.08
N GLU A 84 -11.56 13.71 -9.47
CA GLU A 84 -12.26 12.76 -8.60
C GLU A 84 -11.32 11.88 -7.78
N ARG A 85 -11.78 11.48 -6.59
CA ARG A 85 -11.03 10.58 -5.72
C ARG A 85 -11.52 9.16 -5.86
N ARG A 86 -10.58 8.21 -5.90
CA ARG A 86 -10.88 6.79 -5.77
C ARG A 86 -10.05 6.17 -4.66
N THR A 87 -10.70 5.45 -3.75
CA THR A 87 -10.02 4.70 -2.70
C THR A 87 -9.90 3.25 -3.13
N ILE A 88 -8.68 2.72 -3.07
CA ILE A 88 -8.35 1.32 -3.34
C ILE A 88 -7.74 0.70 -2.09
N VAL A 89 -7.95 -0.59 -1.88
CA VAL A 89 -7.36 -1.35 -0.78
C VAL A 89 -6.29 -2.26 -1.36
N THR A 90 -5.04 -2.04 -0.97
CA THR A 90 -3.94 -2.95 -1.32
C THR A 90 -3.99 -4.13 -0.37
N VAL A 91 -4.11 -5.36 -0.89
CA VAL A 91 -4.14 -6.60 -0.11
C VAL A 91 -2.98 -7.48 -0.50
N ILE A 92 -2.17 -7.86 0.50
CA ILE A 92 -0.95 -8.64 0.28
C ILE A 92 -0.86 -9.75 1.32
N GLY A 93 -0.47 -10.95 0.92
CA GLY A 93 -0.20 -12.03 1.85
C GLY A 93 -0.24 -13.40 1.23
N ARG A 94 -0.68 -14.39 2.01
CA ARG A 94 -0.69 -15.80 1.61
C ARG A 94 -2.09 -16.39 1.71
N ALA A 95 -2.46 -17.17 0.71
CA ALA A 95 -3.75 -17.85 0.62
C ALA A 95 -3.98 -18.81 1.79
N ALA A 96 -5.25 -19.04 2.11
CA ALA A 96 -5.63 -20.04 3.10
C ALA A 96 -5.12 -21.44 2.68
N GLY A 97 -4.64 -22.21 3.65
CA GLY A 97 -4.15 -23.58 3.42
C GLY A 97 -2.75 -23.70 2.84
N ASP A 98 -2.07 -22.57 2.56
CA ASP A 98 -0.63 -22.60 2.26
C ASP A 98 0.14 -23.19 3.44
N ARG A 99 1.04 -24.13 3.15
CA ARG A 99 1.86 -24.84 4.14
C ARG A 99 3.16 -24.12 4.45
N SER A 100 3.53 -23.13 3.65
CA SER A 100 4.69 -22.29 3.93
C SER A 100 4.44 -21.45 5.18
N PRO A 101 5.44 -21.22 6.04
CA PRO A 101 5.32 -20.25 7.11
C PRO A 101 4.89 -18.90 6.50
N PRO A 102 3.87 -18.21 7.04
CA PRO A 102 3.44 -16.94 6.48
C PRO A 102 4.56 -15.89 6.64
N PRO A 103 4.63 -14.88 5.75
CA PRO A 103 5.44 -13.72 6.03
C PRO A 103 4.96 -13.05 7.32
N GLU A 104 5.89 -12.43 8.02
CA GLU A 104 5.59 -11.69 9.25
C GLU A 104 5.23 -10.24 8.92
N ARG A 105 5.84 -9.70 7.85
CA ARG A 105 5.58 -8.36 7.36
C ARG A 105 5.50 -8.33 5.84
N ASN A 106 4.62 -7.50 5.34
CA ASN A 106 4.51 -7.18 3.93
C ASN A 106 4.81 -5.70 3.75
N ALA A 107 5.70 -5.38 2.82
CA ALA A 107 5.97 -4.02 2.37
C ALA A 107 5.60 -3.88 0.91
N TRP A 108 5.20 -2.67 0.52
CA TRP A 108 4.97 -2.36 -0.88
C TRP A 108 5.22 -0.88 -1.17
N HIS A 109 5.44 -0.61 -2.45
CA HIS A 109 5.65 0.71 -2.98
C HIS A 109 5.10 0.78 -4.40
N TYR A 110 4.34 1.83 -4.69
CA TYR A 110 3.92 2.18 -6.04
C TYR A 110 4.95 3.13 -6.65
N VAL A 111 5.58 2.69 -7.73
CA VAL A 111 6.70 3.36 -8.36
C VAL A 111 6.43 3.54 -9.85
N ASP A 112 6.41 4.78 -10.31
CA ASP A 112 6.61 5.11 -11.71
C ASP A 112 8.12 5.01 -12.01
N PRO A 113 8.56 4.06 -12.86
CA PRO A 113 9.98 3.88 -13.15
C PRO A 113 10.66 5.13 -13.74
N THR A 114 9.89 6.02 -14.38
CA THR A 114 10.40 7.29 -14.91
C THR A 114 10.80 8.28 -13.81
N GLN A 115 10.34 8.05 -12.57
CA GLN A 115 10.63 8.89 -11.42
C GLN A 115 11.84 8.41 -10.60
N LEU A 116 12.46 7.27 -10.91
CA LEU A 116 13.55 6.70 -10.09
C LEU A 116 14.84 7.54 -10.08
N ALA A 117 15.13 8.23 -11.19
CA ALA A 117 16.31 9.09 -11.31
C ALA A 117 16.07 10.55 -10.87
N THR A 118 14.86 10.88 -10.40
CA THR A 118 14.50 12.25 -10.01
C THR A 118 14.75 12.48 -8.51
N SER A 119 14.85 13.74 -8.10
CA SER A 119 14.89 14.14 -6.68
C SER A 119 13.50 14.23 -6.06
N SER A 120 12.46 13.74 -6.74
CA SER A 120 11.08 13.78 -6.24
C SER A 120 10.93 12.92 -5.00
N ILE A 121 10.27 13.46 -3.98
CA ILE A 121 9.90 12.73 -2.76
C ILE A 121 8.84 11.66 -3.08
N SER A 122 7.96 11.93 -4.04
CA SER A 122 7.00 10.94 -4.54
C SER A 122 7.60 10.22 -5.74
N ARG A 123 7.62 8.88 -5.68
CA ARG A 123 7.94 8.03 -6.82
C ARG A 123 6.70 7.65 -7.63
N PHE A 124 5.52 8.17 -7.30
CA PHE A 124 4.28 7.87 -8.01
C PHE A 124 4.19 8.62 -9.36
N ALA A 125 3.21 8.27 -10.20
CA ALA A 125 3.01 8.89 -11.51
C ALA A 125 2.78 10.41 -11.41
N PRO A 126 3.47 11.25 -12.22
CA PRO A 126 3.30 12.70 -12.21
C PRO A 126 1.86 13.16 -12.43
N GLY A 127 1.44 14.20 -11.71
CA GLY A 127 0.11 14.79 -11.80
C GLY A 127 -0.98 14.01 -11.06
N TRP A 128 -0.67 12.84 -10.50
CA TRP A 128 -1.57 12.09 -9.63
C TRP A 128 -1.30 12.41 -8.16
N ASP A 129 -2.33 12.83 -7.44
CA ASP A 129 -2.29 12.88 -5.98
C ASP A 129 -2.53 11.49 -5.42
N VAL A 130 -1.71 11.09 -4.45
CA VAL A 130 -1.79 9.78 -3.82
C VAL A 130 -1.54 9.88 -2.32
N SER A 131 -2.35 9.18 -1.52
CA SER A 131 -2.06 8.95 -0.11
C SER A 131 -1.38 7.60 0.07
N LEU A 132 -0.40 7.53 0.98
CA LEU A 132 0.26 6.29 1.39
C LEU A 132 0.72 5.41 0.20
N PRO A 133 1.48 5.93 -0.78
CA PRO A 133 1.97 5.15 -1.92
C PRO A 133 2.98 4.08 -1.54
N MET A 134 3.38 4.01 -0.27
CA MET A 134 4.23 2.97 0.28
C MET A 134 3.78 2.61 1.69
N SER A 135 4.01 1.36 2.08
CA SER A 135 3.78 0.90 3.45
C SER A 135 4.65 -0.31 3.76
N CYS A 136 4.87 -0.55 5.05
CA CYS A 136 5.23 -1.84 5.60
C CYS A 136 4.22 -2.15 6.70
N ARG A 137 3.77 -3.40 6.82
CA ARG A 137 2.76 -3.78 7.82
C ARG A 137 3.01 -5.19 8.32
N LEU A 138 2.65 -5.43 9.58
CA LEU A 138 2.59 -6.77 10.16
C LEU A 138 1.39 -7.52 9.57
N VAL A 139 1.61 -8.79 9.21
CA VAL A 139 0.55 -9.69 8.73
C VAL A 139 -0.41 -10.04 9.87
N GLY A 140 -1.71 -10.02 9.59
CA GLY A 140 -2.75 -10.31 10.58
C GLY A 140 -4.11 -9.69 10.31
N ASP A 141 -4.24 -8.90 9.24
CA ASP A 141 -5.52 -8.30 8.86
C ASP A 141 -6.49 -9.36 8.35
N SER A 142 -7.79 -9.13 8.59
CA SER A 142 -8.87 -9.96 8.06
C SER A 142 -9.58 -9.22 6.94
N VAL A 143 -9.62 -9.85 5.75
CA VAL A 143 -10.22 -9.27 4.55
C VAL A 143 -11.29 -10.27 4.03
N PRO A 144 -12.58 -9.89 4.00
CA PRO A 144 -13.69 -10.76 3.60
C PRO A 144 -13.50 -11.56 2.30
N GLU A 145 -12.83 -10.99 1.30
CA GLU A 145 -12.59 -11.63 0.00
C GLU A 145 -11.53 -12.74 0.08
N TYR A 146 -10.75 -12.79 1.16
CA TYR A 146 -9.68 -13.76 1.39
C TYR A 146 -9.86 -14.46 2.75
N VAL A 147 -10.99 -15.14 2.91
CA VAL A 147 -11.33 -15.89 4.14
C VAL A 147 -10.22 -16.89 4.48
N GLY A 148 -9.75 -16.84 5.74
CA GLY A 148 -8.72 -17.75 6.25
C GLY A 148 -7.29 -17.44 5.78
N ALA A 149 -7.10 -16.47 4.88
CA ALA A 149 -5.79 -16.04 4.44
C ALA A 149 -5.02 -15.31 5.54
N ARG A 150 -3.70 -15.21 5.38
CA ARG A 150 -2.82 -14.41 6.24
C ARG A 150 -2.37 -13.20 5.45
N VAL A 151 -3.03 -12.07 5.67
CA VAL A 151 -2.86 -10.88 4.84
C VAL A 151 -2.58 -9.62 5.65
N THR A 152 -2.11 -8.61 4.93
CA THR A 152 -2.13 -7.20 5.29
C THR A 152 -3.05 -6.48 4.32
N SER A 153 -3.76 -5.47 4.79
CA SER A 153 -4.58 -4.59 3.96
C SER A 153 -4.43 -3.14 4.38
N LEU A 154 -4.39 -2.23 3.40
CA LEU A 154 -4.37 -0.79 3.68
C LEU A 154 -5.07 -0.02 2.54
N PRO A 155 -6.03 0.85 2.87
CA PRO A 155 -6.59 1.77 1.90
C PRO A 155 -5.58 2.85 1.51
N MET A 156 -5.59 3.21 0.23
CA MET A 156 -4.97 4.42 -0.31
C MET A 156 -5.96 5.13 -1.21
N THR A 157 -5.83 6.44 -1.33
CA THR A 157 -6.65 7.25 -2.23
C THR A 157 -5.78 7.77 -3.36
N VAL A 158 -6.30 7.71 -4.57
CA VAL A 158 -5.70 8.34 -5.75
C VAL A 158 -6.65 9.37 -6.34
N ARG A 159 -6.09 10.43 -6.93
CA ARG A 159 -6.82 11.46 -7.65
C ARG A 159 -5.97 12.03 -8.79
N PRO A 160 -6.41 11.93 -10.05
CA PRO A 160 -5.73 12.60 -11.16
C PRO A 160 -6.02 14.10 -11.12
N GLY A 161 -4.98 14.93 -11.02
CA GLY A 161 -5.06 16.38 -11.19
C GLY A 161 -5.06 16.80 -12.67
N ASP A 162 -4.91 18.10 -12.94
CA ASP A 162 -4.98 18.64 -14.31
C ASP A 162 -3.83 18.17 -15.20
N ALA A 163 -2.63 18.01 -14.62
CA ALA A 163 -1.46 17.51 -15.34
C ALA A 163 -1.39 15.97 -15.42
N ALA A 164 -2.33 15.25 -14.78
CA ALA A 164 -2.33 13.79 -14.79
C ALA A 164 -2.54 13.24 -16.20
N ARG A 165 -1.75 12.21 -16.52
CA ARG A 165 -1.84 11.43 -17.75
C ARG A 165 -2.02 9.95 -17.43
N ASP A 166 -2.43 9.19 -18.43
CA ASP A 166 -2.36 7.73 -18.38
C ASP A 166 -0.92 7.30 -18.16
N ALA A 167 -0.73 6.30 -17.31
CA ALA A 167 0.59 5.81 -16.93
C ALA A 167 0.54 4.31 -16.63
N THR A 168 1.70 3.65 -16.74
CA THR A 168 1.89 2.30 -16.19
C THR A 168 2.97 2.40 -15.12
N ILE A 169 2.60 2.04 -13.90
CA ILE A 169 3.51 2.03 -12.75
C ILE A 169 3.71 0.61 -12.23
N GLU A 170 4.73 0.41 -11.41
CA GLU A 170 5.05 -0.83 -10.75
C GLU A 170 4.52 -0.81 -9.30
N LEU A 171 3.71 -1.79 -8.94
CA LEU A 171 3.50 -2.18 -7.55
C LEU A 171 4.59 -3.18 -7.18
N GLN A 172 5.61 -2.68 -6.49
CA GLN A 172 6.70 -3.47 -5.96
C GLN A 172 6.30 -3.98 -4.57
N VAL A 173 6.41 -5.28 -4.34
CA VAL A 173 5.97 -5.96 -3.11
C VAL A 173 7.11 -6.77 -2.54
N MET A 174 7.27 -6.69 -1.22
CA MET A 174 8.24 -7.47 -0.48
C MET A 174 7.56 -8.18 0.69
N LEU A 175 7.67 -9.50 0.71
CA LEU A 175 7.23 -10.36 1.81
C LEU A 175 8.46 -10.67 2.67
N THR A 176 8.39 -10.48 3.98
CA THR A 176 9.55 -10.63 4.87
C THR A 176 9.21 -11.37 6.17
N ALA A 177 10.20 -12.09 6.71
CA ALA A 177 10.17 -12.65 8.06
C ALA A 177 11.58 -12.70 8.65
N GLY A 178 11.65 -12.85 9.97
CA GLY A 178 12.90 -12.89 10.71
C GLY A 178 13.37 -11.49 11.10
N GLN A 179 14.57 -11.41 11.67
CA GLN A 179 15.16 -10.18 12.18
C GLN A 179 16.62 -10.11 11.70
N SER A 180 17.08 -8.91 11.36
CA SER A 180 18.48 -8.69 11.05
C SER A 180 19.36 -8.98 12.26
N VAL A 181 20.49 -9.66 12.06
CA VAL A 181 21.49 -9.85 13.11
C VAL A 181 22.32 -8.58 13.28
N LYS A 182 22.67 -8.22 14.52
CA LYS A 182 23.50 -7.04 14.80
C LYS A 182 24.82 -7.12 14.03
N GLY A 183 25.11 -6.12 13.20
CA GLY A 183 26.30 -6.08 12.36
C GLY A 183 26.15 -6.73 10.99
N SER A 184 25.02 -7.40 10.71
CA SER A 184 24.71 -8.05 9.43
C SER A 184 23.24 -7.84 9.07
N ALA A 185 22.96 -6.81 8.28
CA ALA A 185 21.58 -6.39 7.97
C ALA A 185 20.76 -7.48 7.25
N ILE A 186 21.40 -8.35 6.48
CA ILE A 186 20.73 -9.37 5.66
C ILE A 186 20.58 -10.70 6.41
N GLU A 187 21.51 -11.02 7.30
CA GLU A 187 21.49 -12.27 8.06
C GLU A 187 20.28 -12.34 8.99
N GLY A 188 19.63 -13.50 9.04
CA GLY A 188 18.41 -13.71 9.82
C GLY A 188 17.13 -13.18 9.17
N MET A 189 17.22 -12.37 8.12
CA MET A 189 16.08 -11.95 7.32
C MET A 189 15.81 -12.89 6.14
N ARG A 190 14.54 -13.21 5.93
CA ARG A 190 14.05 -13.91 4.75
C ARG A 190 13.13 -12.99 3.98
N SER A 191 13.33 -12.89 2.67
CA SER A 191 12.52 -12.02 1.82
C SER A 191 12.17 -12.64 0.47
N SER A 192 10.98 -12.33 -0.02
CA SER A 192 10.57 -12.58 -1.41
C SER A 192 10.07 -11.26 -2.02
N TYR A 193 10.43 -11.01 -3.27
CA TYR A 193 10.12 -9.77 -3.98
C TYR A 193 9.28 -10.07 -5.22
N HIS A 194 8.25 -9.26 -5.44
CA HIS A 194 7.32 -9.40 -6.54
C HIS A 194 7.02 -8.03 -7.15
N VAL A 195 6.75 -8.03 -8.46
CA VAL A 195 6.28 -6.84 -9.17
C VAL A 195 4.93 -7.14 -9.82
N ARG A 196 4.04 -6.15 -9.79
CA ARG A 196 2.80 -6.12 -10.57
C ARG A 196 2.72 -4.80 -11.31
N HIS A 197 2.20 -4.84 -12.53
CA HIS A 197 1.94 -3.63 -13.30
C HIS A 197 0.57 -3.06 -12.93
N VAL A 198 0.51 -1.75 -12.74
CA VAL A 198 -0.71 -1.01 -12.44
C VAL A 198 -0.88 0.06 -13.51
N ARG A 199 -1.93 -0.07 -14.31
CA ARG A 199 -2.31 0.91 -15.33
C ARG A 199 -3.19 1.97 -14.66
N LEU A 200 -2.74 3.21 -14.71
CA LEU A 200 -3.50 4.38 -14.30
C LEU A 200 -4.15 4.97 -15.55
N ARG A 201 -5.46 5.20 -15.49
CA ARG A 201 -6.22 5.80 -16.58
C ARG A 201 -7.02 6.99 -16.09
N VAL A 202 -6.79 8.15 -16.70
CA VAL A 202 -7.61 9.33 -16.50
C VAL A 202 -8.82 9.21 -17.42
N VAL A 203 -10.02 9.33 -16.87
CA VAL A 203 -11.22 9.53 -17.68
C VAL A 203 -11.67 10.96 -17.57
N ASP A 204 -11.95 11.59 -18.69
CA ASP A 204 -12.59 12.89 -18.64
C ASP A 204 -14.05 12.69 -18.21
N PRO A 205 -14.56 13.49 -17.25
CA PRO A 205 -15.97 13.43 -16.92
C PRO A 205 -16.79 13.75 -18.19
N PRO A 206 -17.99 13.18 -18.35
CA PRO A 206 -18.85 13.55 -19.45
C PRO A 206 -19.07 15.07 -19.40
N THR A 207 -18.65 15.79 -20.45
CA THR A 207 -18.92 17.21 -20.61
C THR A 207 -20.42 17.40 -20.73
N THR A 208 -21.10 17.67 -19.61
CA THR A 208 -22.39 18.36 -19.66
C THR A 208 -22.09 19.75 -20.22
N PRO A 209 -22.69 20.16 -21.35
CA PRO A 209 -22.53 21.52 -21.84
C PRO A 209 -22.97 22.47 -20.72
N ILE A 210 -22.07 23.36 -20.28
CA ILE A 210 -22.46 24.47 -19.44
C ILE A 210 -23.45 25.28 -20.29
N PRO A 211 -24.72 25.47 -19.86
CA PRO A 211 -25.65 26.32 -20.59
C PRO A 211 -24.98 27.66 -20.79
N ALA A 212 -24.99 28.17 -22.03
CA ALA A 212 -24.48 29.51 -22.30
C ALA A 212 -25.10 30.48 -21.29
N ALA A 213 -24.27 31.31 -20.68
CA ALA A 213 -24.77 32.36 -19.79
C ALA A 213 -25.86 33.14 -20.54
N PRO A 214 -27.02 33.40 -19.91
CA PRO A 214 -28.07 34.17 -20.56
C PRO A 214 -27.50 35.51 -21.04
N PRO A 215 -27.93 36.01 -22.21
CA PRO A 215 -27.43 37.26 -22.75
C PRO A 215 -27.62 38.36 -21.71
N VAL A 216 -26.55 39.11 -21.46
CA VAL A 216 -26.60 40.29 -20.57
C VAL A 216 -27.65 41.24 -21.15
N PRO A 217 -28.64 41.69 -20.34
CA PRO A 217 -29.64 42.64 -20.80
C PRO A 217 -28.95 43.87 -21.39
N ALA A 218 -29.39 44.26 -22.60
CA ALA A 218 -28.87 45.47 -23.22
C ALA A 218 -29.08 46.67 -22.27
N PRO A 219 -28.09 47.57 -22.13
CA PRO A 219 -28.25 48.76 -21.31
C PRO A 219 -29.46 49.57 -21.82
N PRO A 220 -30.23 50.20 -20.91
CA PRO A 220 -31.39 51.00 -21.29
C PRO A 220 -30.95 52.09 -22.27
N ARG A 221 -31.64 52.17 -23.41
CA ARG A 221 -31.39 53.22 -24.40
C ARG A 221 -31.65 54.58 -23.72
N PRO A 222 -30.76 55.57 -23.86
CA PRO A 222 -31.02 56.90 -23.35
C PRO A 222 -32.32 57.43 -23.95
N GLY A 223 -33.29 57.73 -23.08
CA GLY A 223 -34.60 58.21 -23.49
C GLY A 223 -34.46 59.51 -24.29
N ARG A 224 -35.09 59.56 -25.47
CA ARG A 224 -35.39 60.84 -26.10
C ARG A 224 -36.32 61.58 -25.17
N ARG A 225 -35.83 62.66 -24.55
CA ARG A 225 -36.70 63.63 -23.89
C ARG A 225 -37.63 64.25 -24.95
N PRO A 226 -38.91 64.42 -24.65
CA PRO A 226 -39.84 65.17 -25.49
C PRO A 226 -39.41 66.63 -25.61
#